data_AF-W4J7I5-F1
#
_entry.id   AF-W4J7I5-F1
#
_cell.length_a   1.000
_cell.length_b   1.000
_cell.length_c   1.000
_cell.angle_alpha   90.00
_cell.angle_beta   90.00
_cell.angle_gamma   90.00
#
_symmetry.space_group_name_H-M   'P 1'
#
loop_
_entity.id
_entity.type
_entity.pdbx_description
1 polymer ?
#
loop_
_entity_poly.entity_id
_entity_poly.type
_entity_poly.pdbx_seq_one_letter_code
_entity_poly.pdbx_strand_id
1 'polypeptide(L)'
;MWKTTEIAAAMELAKQAGAAKGAAAGLKAGVDAVITGLKELGVKDFCPDLLQSIGSKIHYTNAEQIANSILRKFNATCYLSNDITTDGMCLKINLTFGMRTFQGGHLKYGPPAKESVPKMINNLVGKATEAANIKAAKVAAAEKLAIETAEKSAIEAARTSIALLSTVDAS
;
A
#
# COMPACT_ATOMS: atom_id res chain seq x y z
N MET A 1 31.82 21.87 -21.80
CA MET A 1 30.71 20.90 -21.97
C MET A 1 30.71 19.75 -20.94
N TRP A 2 31.82 19.34 -20.33
CA TRP A 2 31.82 18.23 -19.37
C TRP A 2 30.92 18.47 -18.14
N LYS A 3 30.93 19.69 -17.57
CA LYS A 3 30.10 20.07 -16.41
C LYS A 3 28.58 19.93 -16.65
N THR A 4 28.10 20.26 -17.85
CA THR A 4 26.67 20.16 -18.18
C THR A 4 26.21 18.70 -18.29
N THR A 5 27.08 17.81 -18.77
CA THR A 5 26.79 16.38 -18.88
C THR A 5 26.75 15.71 -17.51
N GLU A 6 27.66 16.05 -16.61
CA GLU A 6 27.67 15.53 -15.23
C GLU A 6 26.46 15.98 -14.41
N ILE A 7 26.06 17.25 -14.55
CA ILE A 7 24.84 17.77 -13.90
C ILE A 7 23.61 17.03 -14.42
N ALA A 8 23.49 16.84 -15.74
CA ALA A 8 22.38 16.10 -16.33
C ALA A 8 22.33 14.64 -15.83
N ALA A 9 23.48 13.97 -15.73
CA ALA A 9 23.57 12.61 -15.20
C ALA A 9 23.17 12.54 -13.71
N ALA A 10 23.66 13.47 -12.89
CA ALA A 10 23.30 13.55 -11.48
C ALA A 10 21.79 13.80 -11.28
N MET A 11 21.18 14.62 -12.12
CA MET A 11 19.73 14.85 -12.10
C MET A 11 18.94 13.60 -12.43
N GLU A 12 19.38 12.85 -13.44
CA GLU A 12 18.67 11.63 -13.84
C GLU A 12 18.74 10.57 -12.74
N LEU A 13 19.90 10.41 -12.10
CA LEU A 13 20.04 9.56 -10.91
C LEU A 13 19.14 10.03 -9.76
N ALA A 14 19.07 11.34 -9.52
CA ALA A 14 18.20 11.88 -8.48
C ALA A 14 16.71 11.62 -8.76
N LYS A 15 16.27 11.77 -10.02
CA LYS A 15 14.89 11.44 -10.44
C LYS A 15 14.59 9.95 -10.26
N GLN A 16 15.51 9.08 -10.63
CA GLN A 16 15.39 7.64 -10.42
C GLN A 16 15.31 7.29 -8.93
N ALA A 17 16.14 7.91 -8.09
CA ALA A 17 16.08 7.75 -6.65
C ALA A 17 14.75 8.24 -6.07
N GLY A 18 14.22 9.37 -6.54
CA GLY A 18 12.91 9.89 -6.15
C GLY A 18 11.76 8.94 -6.54
N ALA A 19 11.81 8.38 -7.75
CA ALA A 19 10.85 7.36 -8.20
C ALA A 19 10.92 6.08 -7.34
N ALA A 20 12.13 5.62 -7.01
CA ALA A 20 12.33 4.46 -6.13
C ALA A 20 11.79 4.71 -4.71
N LYS A 21 12.03 5.89 -4.14
CA LYS A 21 11.42 6.31 -2.85
C LYS A 21 9.89 6.34 -2.95
N GLY A 22 9.35 6.84 -4.05
CA GLY A 22 7.92 6.82 -4.34
C GLY A 22 7.36 5.40 -4.33
N ALA A 23 7.97 4.49 -5.08
CA ALA A 23 7.57 3.08 -5.12
C ALA A 23 7.60 2.42 -3.74
N ALA A 24 8.66 2.65 -2.96
CA ALA A 24 8.77 2.12 -1.59
C ALA A 24 7.67 2.67 -0.65
N ALA A 25 7.38 3.98 -0.74
CA ALA A 25 6.31 4.59 0.05
C ALA A 25 4.92 4.08 -0.37
N GLY A 26 4.71 3.85 -1.67
CA GLY A 26 3.48 3.24 -2.18
C GLY A 26 3.29 1.81 -1.68
N LEU A 27 4.33 0.97 -1.79
CA LEU A 27 4.31 -0.41 -1.28
C LEU A 27 3.94 -0.45 0.20
N LYS A 28 4.60 0.39 1.02
CA LYS A 28 4.29 0.49 2.45
C LYS A 28 2.83 0.89 2.69
N ALA A 29 2.33 1.91 1.98
CA ALA A 29 0.94 2.33 2.12
C ALA A 29 -0.07 1.25 1.70
N GLY A 30 0.22 0.49 0.65
CA GLY A 30 -0.61 -0.63 0.21
C GLY A 30 -0.67 -1.75 1.26
N VAL A 31 0.48 -2.14 1.80
CA VAL A 31 0.57 -3.13 2.89
C VAL A 31 -0.21 -2.66 4.12
N ASP A 32 0.02 -1.42 4.57
CA ASP A 32 -0.66 -0.85 5.74
C ASP A 32 -2.18 -0.78 5.53
N ALA A 33 -2.64 -0.45 4.33
CA ALA A 33 -4.05 -0.39 3.98
C ALA A 33 -4.72 -1.77 4.00
N VAL A 34 -4.08 -2.81 3.43
CA VAL A 34 -4.61 -4.18 3.49
C VAL A 34 -4.67 -4.67 4.92
N ILE A 35 -3.60 -4.49 5.71
CA ILE A 35 -3.58 -4.91 7.13
C ILE A 35 -4.69 -4.20 7.92
N THR A 36 -4.89 -2.90 7.70
CA THR A 36 -5.94 -2.13 8.38
C THR A 36 -7.32 -2.62 7.99
N GLY A 37 -7.61 -2.77 6.69
CA GLY A 37 -8.90 -3.28 6.25
C GLY A 37 -9.17 -4.71 6.73
N LEU A 38 -8.17 -5.58 6.78
CA LEU A 38 -8.32 -6.92 7.37
C LEU A 38 -8.67 -6.86 8.86
N LYS A 39 -8.09 -5.92 9.63
CA LYS A 39 -8.45 -5.71 11.05
C LYS A 39 -9.91 -5.25 11.18
N GLU A 40 -10.34 -4.31 10.34
CA GLU A 40 -11.74 -3.82 10.31
C GLU A 40 -12.72 -4.93 9.94
N LEU A 41 -12.32 -5.83 9.04
CA LEU A 41 -13.08 -7.03 8.68
C LEU A 41 -13.05 -8.13 9.77
N GLY A 42 -12.46 -7.87 10.94
CA GLY A 42 -12.38 -8.82 12.05
C GLY A 42 -11.39 -9.97 11.81
N VAL A 43 -10.57 -9.90 10.76
CA VAL A 43 -9.62 -10.97 10.41
C VAL A 43 -8.45 -11.03 11.39
N LYS A 44 -8.15 -9.95 12.12
CA LYS A 44 -7.08 -9.93 13.13
C LYS A 44 -7.24 -11.04 14.17
N ASP A 45 -8.45 -11.17 14.72
CA ASP A 45 -8.72 -12.14 15.78
C ASP A 45 -8.93 -13.54 15.19
N PHE A 46 -9.41 -13.60 13.95
CA PHE A 46 -9.76 -14.85 13.27
C PHE A 46 -8.57 -15.57 12.60
N CYS A 47 -7.68 -14.82 11.96
CA CYS A 47 -6.53 -15.33 11.21
C CYS A 47 -5.32 -14.39 11.40
N PRO A 48 -4.75 -14.30 12.62
CA PRO A 48 -3.64 -13.39 12.92
C PRO A 48 -2.38 -13.66 12.08
N ASP A 49 -2.10 -14.93 11.75
CA ASP A 49 -0.93 -15.34 10.97
C ASP A 49 -0.95 -14.77 9.53
N LEU A 50 -2.16 -14.57 8.98
CA LEU A 50 -2.32 -13.90 7.69
C LEU A 50 -1.83 -12.46 7.75
N LEU A 51 -2.19 -11.71 8.81
CA LEU A 51 -1.78 -10.32 8.96
C LEU A 51 -0.26 -10.18 9.03
N GLN A 52 0.43 -11.14 9.68
CA GLN A 52 1.89 -11.16 9.77
C GLN A 52 2.56 -11.49 8.42
N SER A 53 1.83 -12.17 7.54
CA SER A 53 2.34 -12.61 6.24
C SER A 53 2.19 -11.55 5.14
N ILE A 54 1.31 -10.55 5.30
CA ILE A 54 1.15 -9.46 4.32
C ILE A 54 2.42 -8.62 4.25
N GLY A 55 2.91 -8.39 3.04
CA GLY A 55 4.13 -7.61 2.76
C GLY A 55 5.43 -8.37 2.99
N SER A 56 5.44 -9.43 3.81
CA SER A 56 6.61 -10.26 4.07
C SER A 56 6.66 -11.50 3.17
N LYS A 57 5.55 -12.21 3.05
CA LYS A 57 5.40 -13.46 2.27
C LYS A 57 4.34 -13.34 1.19
N ILE A 58 3.25 -12.65 1.49
CA ILE A 58 2.12 -12.43 0.58
C ILE A 58 2.15 -10.96 0.16
N HIS A 59 2.34 -10.72 -1.13
CA HIS A 59 2.25 -9.37 -1.66
C HIS A 59 0.83 -8.81 -1.44
N TYR A 60 0.71 -7.54 -1.04
CA TYR A 60 -0.57 -6.95 -0.67
C TYR A 60 -1.58 -6.92 -1.83
N THR A 61 -1.11 -6.96 -3.08
CA THR A 61 -1.97 -7.04 -4.28
C THR A 61 -2.47 -8.46 -4.59
N ASN A 62 -1.96 -9.49 -3.91
CA ASN A 62 -2.33 -10.87 -4.18
C ASN A 62 -3.64 -11.24 -3.46
N ALA A 63 -4.75 -10.69 -3.96
CA ALA A 63 -6.08 -10.90 -3.40
C ALA A 63 -6.47 -12.38 -3.31
N GLU A 64 -6.04 -13.19 -4.29
CA GLU A 64 -6.29 -14.63 -4.31
C GLU A 64 -5.66 -15.34 -3.11
N GLN A 65 -4.35 -15.15 -2.86
CA GLN A 65 -3.67 -15.79 -1.73
C GLN A 65 -4.22 -15.32 -0.38
N ILE A 66 -4.58 -14.04 -0.28
CA ILE A 66 -5.21 -13.47 0.93
C ILE A 66 -6.57 -14.15 1.17
N ALA A 67 -7.44 -14.18 0.16
CA ALA A 67 -8.76 -14.79 0.25
C ALA A 67 -8.67 -16.30 0.57
N ASN A 68 -7.77 -17.02 -0.10
CA ASN A 68 -7.55 -18.45 0.14
C ASN A 68 -7.07 -18.74 1.56
N SER A 69 -6.28 -17.85 2.16
CA SER A 69 -5.84 -18.01 3.56
C SER A 69 -7.02 -17.87 4.54
N ILE A 70 -7.89 -16.89 4.31
CA ILE A 70 -9.12 -16.70 5.09
C ILE A 70 -10.06 -17.89 4.92
N LEU A 71 -10.27 -18.35 3.68
CA LEU A 71 -11.14 -19.49 3.37
C LEU A 71 -10.63 -20.78 4.02
N ARG A 72 -9.32 -21.04 3.99
CA ARG A 72 -8.73 -22.21 4.66
C ARG A 72 -8.97 -22.17 6.16
N LYS A 73 -8.72 -21.02 6.80
CA LYS A 73 -8.98 -20.83 8.23
C LYS A 73 -10.47 -21.01 8.55
N PHE A 74 -11.35 -20.45 7.72
CA PHE A 74 -12.80 -20.59 7.86
C PHE A 74 -13.28 -22.03 7.73
N ASN A 75 -12.81 -22.76 6.73
CA ASN A 75 -13.18 -24.16 6.56
C ASN A 75 -12.69 -25.03 7.74
N ALA A 76 -11.47 -24.78 8.23
CA ALA A 76 -10.91 -25.54 9.34
C ALA A 76 -11.58 -25.22 10.70
N THR A 77 -12.08 -24.00 10.88
CA THR A 77 -12.56 -23.53 12.20
C THR A 77 -14.08 -23.55 12.30
N CYS A 78 -14.79 -23.08 11.27
CA CYS A 78 -16.23 -22.84 11.31
C CYS A 78 -17.10 -24.01 10.83
N TYR A 79 -16.52 -25.02 10.16
CA TYR A 79 -17.25 -26.23 9.78
C TYR A 79 -17.03 -27.40 10.76
N LEU A 80 -15.99 -27.33 11.58
CA LEU A 80 -15.52 -28.46 12.39
C LEU A 80 -15.68 -28.26 13.91
N SER A 81 -16.00 -27.04 14.37
CA SER A 81 -16.11 -26.75 15.80
C SER A 81 -17.57 -26.78 16.29
N ASN A 82 -17.75 -27.25 17.53
CA ASN A 82 -18.99 -27.22 18.30
C ASN A 82 -18.88 -26.29 19.53
N ASP A 83 -17.87 -25.41 19.57
CA ASP A 83 -17.61 -24.53 20.71
C ASP A 83 -18.22 -23.12 20.52
N ILE A 84 -18.77 -22.55 21.61
CA ILE A 84 -19.53 -21.29 21.62
C ILE A 84 -18.67 -20.09 21.19
N THR A 85 -17.38 -20.09 21.55
CA THR A 85 -16.46 -18.98 21.23
C THR A 85 -16.14 -18.92 19.73
N THR A 86 -15.95 -20.09 19.12
CA THR A 86 -15.77 -20.28 17.69
C THR A 86 -17.04 -19.94 16.96
N ASP A 87 -18.22 -20.34 17.46
CA ASP A 87 -19.50 -19.96 16.89
C ASP A 87 -19.67 -18.43 16.82
N GLY A 88 -19.29 -17.71 17.89
CA GLY A 88 -19.31 -16.25 17.92
C GLY A 88 -18.40 -15.60 16.87
N MET A 89 -17.14 -16.06 16.77
CA MET A 89 -16.19 -15.56 15.76
C MET A 89 -16.62 -15.90 14.33
N CYS A 90 -17.10 -17.12 14.12
CA CYS A 90 -17.60 -17.57 12.83
C CYS A 90 -18.85 -16.78 12.42
N LEU A 91 -19.78 -16.51 13.33
CA LEU A 91 -20.94 -15.66 13.04
C LEU A 91 -20.51 -14.24 12.66
N LYS A 92 -19.55 -13.65 13.38
CA LYS A 92 -19.00 -12.33 13.04
C LYS A 92 -18.43 -12.31 11.62
N ILE A 93 -17.57 -13.28 11.28
CA ILE A 93 -17.00 -13.40 9.92
C ILE A 93 -18.09 -13.63 8.88
N ASN A 94 -19.07 -14.49 9.15
CA ASN A 94 -20.21 -14.73 8.27
C ASN A 94 -20.98 -13.44 7.97
N LEU A 95 -21.26 -12.62 8.98
CA LEU A 95 -21.94 -11.34 8.82
C LEU A 95 -21.07 -10.32 8.07
N THR A 96 -19.81 -10.16 8.48
CA THR A 96 -18.88 -9.19 7.88
C THR A 96 -18.65 -9.43 6.40
N PHE A 97 -18.55 -10.69 5.98
CA PHE A 97 -18.37 -11.05 4.57
C PHE A 97 -19.70 -11.24 3.83
N GLY A 98 -20.85 -11.04 4.48
CA GLY A 98 -22.17 -11.14 3.85
C GLY A 98 -22.62 -12.57 3.54
N MET A 99 -21.97 -13.58 4.13
CA MET A 99 -22.40 -14.99 4.06
C MET A 99 -23.65 -15.24 4.91
N ARG A 100 -23.90 -14.36 5.89
CA ARG A 100 -25.16 -14.26 6.63
C ARG A 100 -25.60 -12.80 6.66
N THR A 101 -26.91 -12.57 6.65
CA THR A 101 -27.49 -11.22 6.75
C THR A 101 -28.70 -11.23 7.66
N PHE A 102 -29.03 -10.08 8.25
CA PHE A 102 -30.29 -9.91 8.97
C PHE A 102 -31.35 -9.36 8.02
N GLN A 103 -32.45 -10.10 7.87
CA GLN A 103 -33.61 -9.68 7.09
C GLN A 103 -34.86 -9.85 7.96
N GLY A 104 -35.52 -8.74 8.27
CA GLY A 104 -36.70 -8.73 9.15
C GLY A 104 -36.43 -9.28 10.56
N GLY A 105 -35.22 -9.07 11.10
CA GLY A 105 -34.83 -9.59 12.42
C GLY A 105 -34.33 -11.04 12.44
N HIS A 106 -34.35 -11.74 11.31
CA HIS A 106 -33.91 -13.13 11.20
C HIS A 106 -32.61 -13.26 10.41
N LEU A 107 -31.75 -14.20 10.81
CA LEU A 107 -30.56 -14.58 10.06
C LEU A 107 -30.97 -15.33 8.78
N LYS A 108 -30.49 -14.86 7.64
CA LYS A 108 -30.64 -15.50 6.33
C LYS A 108 -29.27 -15.89 5.76
N TYR A 109 -29.28 -16.88 4.88
CA TYR A 109 -28.09 -17.27 4.12
C TYR A 109 -27.84 -16.25 3.01
N GLY A 110 -26.60 -15.75 2.94
CA GLY A 110 -26.08 -15.04 1.79
C GLY A 110 -25.26 -15.96 0.87
N PRO A 111 -24.47 -15.39 -0.06
CA PRO A 111 -23.62 -16.17 -0.94
C PRO A 111 -22.56 -16.98 -0.16
N PRO A 112 -22.13 -18.14 -0.69
CA PRO A 112 -21.19 -19.01 0.00
C PRO A 112 -19.83 -18.33 0.21
N ALA A 113 -19.05 -18.83 1.17
CA ALA A 113 -17.73 -18.27 1.51
C ALA A 113 -16.80 -18.11 0.30
N LYS A 114 -16.79 -19.12 -0.58
CA LYS A 114 -15.96 -19.15 -1.80
C LYS A 114 -16.25 -18.01 -2.77
N GLU A 115 -17.39 -17.33 -2.64
CA GLU A 115 -17.75 -16.17 -3.45
C GLU A 115 -17.60 -14.86 -2.64
N SER A 116 -18.14 -14.87 -1.42
CA SER A 116 -18.18 -13.71 -0.52
C SER A 116 -16.78 -13.23 -0.10
N VAL A 117 -15.88 -14.16 0.27
CA VAL A 117 -14.53 -13.81 0.72
C VAL A 117 -13.68 -13.22 -0.41
N PRO A 118 -13.52 -13.86 -1.57
CA PRO A 118 -12.75 -13.27 -2.67
C PRO A 118 -13.30 -11.92 -3.12
N LYS A 119 -14.63 -11.76 -3.17
CA LYS A 119 -15.24 -10.48 -3.56
C LYS A 119 -14.85 -9.34 -2.63
N MET A 120 -14.94 -9.55 -1.31
CA MET A 120 -14.58 -8.53 -0.33
C MET A 120 -13.08 -8.21 -0.38
N ILE A 121 -12.24 -9.25 -0.48
CA ILE A 121 -10.78 -9.08 -0.52
C ILE A 121 -10.32 -8.40 -1.81
N ASN A 122 -10.93 -8.69 -2.96
CA ASN A 122 -10.65 -7.96 -4.20
C ASN A 122 -10.96 -6.47 -4.07
N ASN A 123 -12.08 -6.10 -3.43
CA ASN A 123 -12.42 -4.70 -3.18
C ASN A 123 -11.36 -4.03 -2.27
N LEU A 124 -11.01 -4.69 -1.16
CA LEU A 124 -9.99 -4.21 -0.23
C LEU A 124 -8.64 -4.00 -0.92
N VAL A 125 -8.18 -4.98 -1.69
CA VAL A 125 -6.92 -4.90 -2.44
C VAL A 125 -6.98 -3.80 -3.51
N GLY A 126 -8.12 -3.62 -4.18
CA GLY A 126 -8.33 -2.53 -5.13
C GLY A 126 -8.13 -1.16 -4.47
N LYS A 127 -8.80 -0.92 -3.33
CA LYS A 127 -8.65 0.32 -2.56
C LYS A 127 -7.23 0.52 -2.02
N ALA A 128 -6.59 -0.55 -1.55
CA ALA A 128 -5.21 -0.49 -1.08
C ALA A 128 -4.23 -0.16 -2.23
N THR A 129 -4.49 -0.67 -3.44
CA THR A 129 -3.71 -0.36 -4.64
C THR A 129 -3.87 1.10 -5.04
N GLU A 130 -5.08 1.64 -4.98
CA GLU A 130 -5.32 3.06 -5.20
C GLU A 130 -4.57 3.94 -4.19
N ALA A 131 -4.66 3.61 -2.89
CA ALA A 131 -3.92 4.31 -1.84
C ALA A 131 -2.40 4.24 -2.04
N ALA A 132 -1.88 3.08 -2.42
CA ALA A 132 -0.46 2.87 -2.75
C ALA A 132 -0.02 3.76 -3.91
N ASN A 133 -0.80 3.81 -5.00
CA ASN A 133 -0.50 4.61 -6.18
C ASN A 133 -0.52 6.11 -5.85
N ILE A 134 -1.52 6.57 -5.08
CA ILE A 134 -1.59 7.96 -4.63
C ILE A 134 -0.37 8.33 -3.77
N LYS A 135 0.03 7.45 -2.84
CA LYS A 135 1.20 7.71 -1.98
C LYS A 135 2.49 7.73 -2.79
N ALA A 136 2.66 6.78 -3.72
CA ALA A 136 3.83 6.71 -4.58
C ALA A 136 3.98 7.98 -5.43
N ALA A 137 2.90 8.40 -6.09
CA ALA A 137 2.88 9.61 -6.90
C ALA A 137 3.20 10.87 -6.08
N LYS A 138 2.61 11.01 -4.88
CA LYS A 138 2.88 12.14 -3.98
C LYS A 138 4.35 12.22 -3.57
N VAL A 139 4.96 11.10 -3.20
CA VAL A 139 6.36 11.08 -2.78
C VAL A 139 7.30 11.33 -3.95
N ALA A 140 7.05 10.68 -5.10
CA ALA A 140 7.86 10.91 -6.31
C ALA A 140 7.79 12.37 -6.78
N ALA A 141 6.60 12.98 -6.74
CA ALA A 141 6.41 14.39 -7.10
C ALA A 141 7.13 15.34 -6.14
N ALA A 142 7.08 15.05 -4.82
CA ALA A 142 7.78 15.86 -3.82
C ALA A 142 9.31 15.79 -4.01
N GLU A 143 9.86 14.60 -4.24
CA GLU A 143 11.29 14.42 -4.52
C GLU A 143 11.71 15.13 -5.81
N LYS A 144 10.91 14.99 -6.88
CA LYS A 144 11.17 15.70 -8.14
C LYS A 144 11.20 17.22 -7.95
N LEU A 145 10.23 17.78 -7.22
CA LEU A 145 10.17 19.22 -6.94
C LEU A 145 11.37 19.69 -6.12
N ALA A 146 11.81 18.90 -5.14
CA ALA A 146 12.98 19.21 -4.33
C ALA A 146 14.26 19.23 -5.19
N ILE A 147 14.40 18.28 -6.13
CA ILE A 147 15.54 18.21 -7.05
C ILE A 147 15.55 19.43 -7.99
N GLU A 148 14.42 19.77 -8.61
CA GLU A 148 14.31 20.94 -9.51
C GLU A 148 14.58 22.26 -8.77
N THR A 149 14.20 22.34 -7.49
CA THR A 149 14.47 23.53 -6.66
C THR A 149 15.95 23.64 -6.33
N ALA A 150 16.59 22.54 -5.91
CA ALA A 150 18.01 22.50 -5.63
C ALA A 150 18.87 22.81 -6.86
N GLU A 151 18.44 22.33 -8.04
CA GLU A 151 19.08 22.63 -9.32
C GLU A 151 19.07 24.13 -9.61
N LYS A 152 17.90 24.78 -9.53
CA LYS A 152 17.79 26.23 -9.75
C LYS A 152 18.71 27.00 -8.81
N SER A 153 18.72 26.65 -7.52
CA SER A 153 19.60 27.29 -6.55
C SER A 153 21.09 27.10 -6.85
N ALA A 154 21.50 25.90 -7.30
CA ALA A 154 22.89 25.63 -7.66
C ALA A 154 23.33 26.40 -8.92
N ILE A 155 22.46 26.50 -9.93
CA ILE A 155 22.73 27.27 -11.15
C ILE A 155 22.88 28.76 -10.82
N GLU A 156 21.98 29.32 -10.01
CA GLU A 156 22.05 30.73 -9.61
C GLU A 156 23.31 31.02 -8.77
N ALA A 157 23.66 30.16 -7.81
CA ALA A 157 24.89 30.30 -7.04
C ALA A 157 26.16 30.25 -7.91
N ALA A 158 26.19 29.36 -8.91
CA ALA A 158 27.30 29.29 -9.87
C ALA A 158 27.40 30.56 -10.72
N ARG A 159 26.27 31.11 -11.18
CA ARG A 159 26.23 32.39 -11.93
C ARG A 159 26.75 33.56 -11.10
N THR A 160 26.31 33.69 -9.85
CA THR A 160 26.78 34.74 -8.94
C THR A 160 28.29 34.64 -8.71
N SER A 161 28.81 33.42 -8.53
CA SER A 161 30.25 33.19 -8.32
C SER A 161 31.09 33.59 -9.54
N ILE A 162 30.61 33.29 -10.75
CA ILE A 162 31.30 33.69 -12.00
C ILE A 162 31.30 35.22 -12.14
N ALA A 163 30.19 35.89 -11.84
CA ALA A 163 30.09 37.35 -11.90
C ALA A 163 31.10 38.02 -10.93
N LEU A 164 31.24 37.52 -9.70
CA LEU A 164 32.20 38.03 -8.72
C LEU A 164 33.67 37.85 -9.15
N LEU A 165 34.01 36.74 -9.80
CA LEU A 165 35.37 36.52 -10.33
C LEU A 165 35.70 37.53 -11.45
N SER A 166 34.75 37.79 -12.35
CA SER A 166 34.97 38.72 -13.46
C SER A 166 35.18 40.18 -13.06
N THR A 167 34.73 40.59 -11.87
CA THR A 167 34.94 41.95 -11.34
C THR A 167 36.27 42.13 -10.64
N VAL A 168 36.93 41.04 -10.21
CA VAL A 168 38.24 41.07 -9.55
C VAL A 168 39.38 41.18 -10.58
N ASP A 169 39.22 40.61 -11.78
CA ASP A 169 40.21 40.69 -12.86
C ASP A 169 40.23 42.04 -13.60
N ALA A 170 39.31 42.96 -13.27
CA ALA A 170 39.18 44.28 -13.90
C ALA A 170 39.73 45.45 -13.04
N SER A 171 40.42 45.17 -11.93
CA SER A 171 41.06 46.14 -11.01
C SER A 171 42.56 45.95 -10.95
#